data_AF-M1RRF9-F1
#
_entry.id   AF-M1RRF9-F1
#
_cell.length_a   1.000
_cell.length_b   1.000
_cell.length_c   1.000
_cell.angle_alpha   90.00
_cell.angle_beta   90.00
_cell.angle_gamma   90.00
#
_symmetry.space_group_name_H-M   'P 1'
#
loop_
_entity.id
_entity.type
_entity.pdbx_description
1 polymer ?
#
loop_
_entity_poly.entity_id
_entity_poly.type
_entity_poly.pdbx_seq_one_letter_code
_entity_poly.pdbx_strand_id
1 'polypeptide(L)' 'MKMFYGVLFFLIVALLAYITWLNKDSLFSLKLSPAIDGYYYHTIYYPIGVWLTGALVIGFIIGYILGLLKK' A
#
# COMPACT_ATOMS: atom_id res chain seq x y z
N MET A 1 -0.72 -12.31 -20.64
CA MET A 1 0.32 -12.41 -19.57
C MET A 1 0.94 -11.05 -19.24
N LYS A 2 1.77 -10.44 -20.11
CA LYS A 2 2.46 -9.15 -19.80
C LYS A 2 1.52 -7.99 -19.42
N MET A 3 0.38 -7.86 -20.12
CA MET A 3 -0.62 -6.81 -19.85
C MET A 3 -1.34 -7.01 -18.51
N PHE A 4 -1.61 -8.27 -18.12
CA PHE A 4 -2.22 -8.62 -16.84
C PHE A 4 -1.33 -8.23 -15.66
N TYR A 5 -0.03 -8.51 -15.73
CA TYR A 5 0.93 -8.09 -14.70
C TYR A 5 1.05 -6.56 -14.59
N GLY A 6 0.94 -5.84 -15.71
CA GLY A 6 0.89 -4.38 -15.71
C GLY A 6 -0.34 -3.84 -14.97
N VAL A 7 -1.53 -4.37 -15.27
CA VAL A 7 -2.77 -3.99 -14.58
C VAL A 7 -2.69 -4.31 -13.09
N LEU A 8 -2.19 -5.49 -12.72
CA LEU A 8 -2.01 -5.89 -11.33
C LEU A 8 -1.05 -4.94 -10.58
N PHE A 9 0.04 -4.53 -11.23
CA PHE A 9 0.98 -3.56 -10.66
C PHE A 9 0.30 -2.21 -10.36
N PHE A 10 -0.45 -1.66 -11.32
CA PHE A 10 -1.16 -0.39 -11.11
C PHE A 10 -2.23 -0.50 -10.01
N LEU A 11 -2.92 -1.64 -9.89
CA LEU A 11 -3.87 -1.89 -8.80
C LEU A 11 -3.19 -1.89 -7.43
N ILE A 12 -2.02 -2.53 -7.30
CA ILE A 12 -1.25 -2.54 -6.06
C ILE A 12 -0.81 -1.11 -5.70
N VAL A 13 -0.27 -0.36 -6.67
CA VAL A 13 0.17 1.02 -6.46
C VAL A 13 -1.00 1.92 -6.04
N ALA A 14 -2.16 1.80 -6.70
CA ALA A 14 -3.35 2.57 -6.35
C ALA A 14 -3.85 2.25 -4.93
N LEU A 15 -3.83 0.97 -4.54
CA LEU A 15 -4.20 0.55 -3.18
C LEU A 15 -3.24 1.12 -2.12
N LEU A 16 -1.94 1.07 -2.37
CA LEU A 16 -0.93 1.64 -1.46
C LEU A 16 -1.09 3.16 -1.33
N ALA A 17 -1.33 3.86 -2.43
CA ALA A 17 -1.56 5.29 -2.46
C ALA A 17 -2.84 5.67 -1.69
N TYR A 18 -3.92 4.90 -1.87
CA TYR A 18 -5.18 5.09 -1.16
C TYR A 18 -5.01 4.95 0.36
N ILE A 19 -4.36 3.88 0.82
CA ILE A 19 -4.12 3.65 2.25
C ILE A 19 -3.23 4.75 2.82
N THR A 20 -2.22 5.21 2.07
CA THR A 20 -1.37 6.33 2.49
C THR A 20 -2.18 7.63 2.63
N TRP A 21 -3.01 7.95 1.64
CA TRP A 21 -3.85 9.14 1.67
C TRP A 21 -4.86 9.10 2.82
N LEU A 22 -5.49 7.95 3.05
CA LEU A 22 -6.44 7.72 4.14
C LEU A 22 -5.79 7.95 5.53
N ASN A 23 -4.48 7.76 5.62
CA ASN A 23 -3.71 7.85 6.86
C ASN A 23 -2.80 9.08 6.94
N LYS A 24 -2.94 10.05 6.02
CA LYS A 24 -2.08 11.25 5.98
C LYS A 24 -2.04 12.05 7.29
N ASP A 25 -3.11 11.97 8.08
CA ASP A 25 -3.28 12.70 9.35
C ASP A 25 -3.04 11.79 10.59
N SER A 26 -2.63 10.52 10.40
CA SER A 26 -2.48 9.55 11.49
C SER A 26 -1.05 8.99 11.55
N LEU A 27 -0.37 9.21 12.68
CA LEU A 27 1.00 8.71 12.90
C LEU A 27 1.05 7.39 13.66
N PHE A 28 0.01 7.06 14.43
CA PHE A 28 0.04 5.96 15.42
C PHE A 28 -0.94 4.82 15.12
N SER A 29 -1.92 5.03 14.24
CA SER A 29 -2.91 4.02 13.87
C SER A 29 -3.14 3.99 12.36
N LEU A 30 -3.21 2.80 11.78
CA LEU A 30 -3.56 2.62 10.38
C LEU A 30 -5.08 2.48 10.26
N LYS A 31 -5.73 3.50 9.70
CA LYS A 31 -7.11 3.48 9.22
C LYS A 31 -7.19 2.57 8.00
N LEU A 32 -8.11 1.61 8.05
CA LEU A 32 -8.36 0.62 7.00
C LEU A 32 -9.57 0.98 6.14
N SER A 33 -10.44 1.87 6.65
CA SER A 33 -11.62 2.35 5.96
C SER A 33 -11.74 3.87 6.06
N PRO A 34 -12.46 4.51 5.12
CA PRO A 34 -13.03 5.83 5.34
C PRO A 34 -13.86 5.87 6.62
N ALA A 35 -14.09 7.09 7.12
CA ALA A 35 -15.07 7.30 8.17
C ALA A 35 -16.49 7.04 7.60
N ILE A 36 -17.23 6.16 8.24
CA ILE A 36 -18.66 5.92 8.02
C ILE A 36 -19.34 6.40 9.31
N ASP A 37 -20.15 7.45 9.22
CA ASP A 37 -20.81 8.09 10.36
C ASP A 37 -19.85 8.50 11.51
N GLY A 38 -18.63 8.91 11.16
CA GLY A 38 -17.60 9.32 12.12
C GLY A 38 -16.76 8.18 12.72
N TYR A 39 -17.12 6.91 12.44
CA TYR A 39 -16.38 5.73 12.87
C TYR A 39 -15.54 5.16 11.74
N TYR A 40 -14.36 4.65 12.04
CA TYR A 40 -13.49 4.00 11.06
C TYR A 40 -12.78 2.79 11.67
N TYR A 41 -12.54 1.78 10.83
CA TYR A 41 -11.75 0.63 11.24
C TYR A 41 -10.28 1.04 11.31
N HIS A 42 -9.64 0.77 12.44
CA HIS A 42 -8.22 1.02 12.64
C HIS A 42 -7.53 -0.18 13.29
N THR A 43 -6.24 -0.30 13.05
CA THR A 43 -5.37 -1.22 13.79
C THR A 43 -5.10 -0.71 15.20
N ILE A 44 -4.79 -1.60 16.14
CA ILE A 44 -4.61 -1.28 17.57
C ILE A 44 -3.39 -0.37 17.82
N TYR A 45 -2.29 -0.54 17.08
CA TYR A 45 -1.16 0.40 17.05
C TYR A 45 -0.26 0.01 15.86
N TYR A 46 -0.32 0.76 14.75
CA TYR A 46 0.48 0.47 13.57
C TYR A 46 0.90 1.80 12.94
N PRO A 47 2.14 2.26 13.18
CA PRO A 47 2.59 3.55 12.69
C PRO A 47 2.60 3.57 11.16
N ILE A 48 2.18 4.69 10.57
CA ILE A 48 2.22 4.88 9.12
C ILE A 48 3.63 4.69 8.54
N GLY A 49 4.67 4.99 9.33
CA GLY A 49 6.07 4.72 8.95
C GLY A 49 6.37 3.24 8.70
N VAL A 50 5.76 2.32 9.46
CA VAL A 50 5.91 0.87 9.25
C VAL A 50 5.22 0.45 7.95
N TRP A 51 4.02 1.00 7.69
CA TRP A 51 3.31 0.80 6.42
C TRP A 51 4.12 1.27 5.21
N LEU A 52 4.66 2.50 5.28
CA LEU A 52 5.48 3.08 4.21
C LEU A 52 6.76 2.28 3.97
N THR A 53 7.40 1.82 5.04
CA THR A 53 8.59 0.96 4.94
C THR A 53 8.24 -0.37 4.28
N GLY A 54 7.14 -1.01 4.67
CA GLY A 54 6.65 -2.24 4.04
C GLY A 54 6.32 -2.05 2.56
N ALA A 55 5.65 -0.95 2.20
CA ALA A 55 5.32 -0.61 0.82
C ALA A 55 6.58 -0.46 -0.05
N LEU A 56 7.63 0.21 0.47
CA LEU A 56 8.92 0.35 -0.21
C LEU A 56 9.61 -1.01 -0.44
N VAL A 57 9.64 -1.86 0.59
CA VAL A 57 10.24 -3.20 0.49
C VAL A 57 9.52 -4.05 -0.56
N ILE A 58 8.18 -4.06 -0.55
CA ILE A 58 7.38 -4.78 -1.54
C ILE A 58 7.64 -4.24 -2.95
N GLY A 59 7.67 -2.91 -3.11
CA GLY A 59 7.98 -2.28 -4.39
C GLY A 59 9.36 -2.68 -4.93
N PHE A 60 10.37 -2.72 -4.07
CA PHE A 60 11.72 -3.18 -4.42
C PHE A 60 11.74 -4.65 -4.87
N ILE A 61 11.10 -5.55 -4.11
CA ILE A 61 11.01 -6.98 -4.44
C ILE A 61 10.31 -7.19 -5.79
N ILE A 62 9.18 -6.53 -6.01
CA ILE A 62 8.45 -6.62 -7.28
C ILE A 62 9.32 -6.12 -8.43
N GLY A 63 9.97 -4.95 -8.27
CA GLY A 63 10.87 -4.40 -9.28
C GLY A 63 12.03 -5.34 -9.62
N TYR A 64 12.63 -5.97 -8.61
CA TYR A 64 13.70 -6.95 -8.79
C TYR A 64 13.23 -8.19 -9.56
N ILE A 65 12.09 -8.77 -9.18
CA ILE A 65 11.51 -9.94 -9.88
C ILE A 65 11.21 -9.59 -11.34
N LEU A 66 10.60 -8.43 -11.60
CA LEU A 66 10.33 -7.98 -12.98
C LEU A 66 11.62 -7.78 -13.79
N GLY A 67 12.70 -7.32 -13.15
CA GLY A 67 14.02 -7.19 -13.76
C GLY A 67 14.64 -8.54 -14.12
N LEU A 68 14.51 -9.54 -13.25
CA LEU A 68 14.95 -10.91 -13.54
C LEU A 68 14.17 -11.55 -14.69
N LEU A 69 12.85 -11.38 -14.71
CA LEU A 69 11.97 -11.91 -15.76
C LEU A 69 12.15 -11.26 -17.14
N LYS A 70 12.84 -10.11 -17.20
CA LYS A 70 13.15 -9.39 -18.45
C LYS A 70 14.45 -9.88 -19.11
N LYS A 71 15.33 -10.57 -18.37
CA LYS A 71 16.51 -11.25 -18.91
C LYS A 71 16.13 -12.63 -19.43
#